data_AF-A0A6J7F0P3-F1
#
_entry.id   AF-A0A6J7F0P3-F1
#
_cell.length_a   1.000
_cell.length_b   1.000
_cell.length_c   1.000
_cell.angle_alpha   90.00
_cell.angle_beta   90.00
_cell.angle_gamma   90.00
#
_symmetry.space_group_name_H-M   'P 1'
#
loop_
_entity.id
_entity.type
_entity.pdbx_description
1 polymer ?
#
loop_
_entity_poly.entity_id
_entity_poly.type
_entity_poly.pdbx_seq_one_letter_code
_entity_poly.pdbx_strand_id
1 'polypeptide(L)'
;MLNSTTKKTMALSIALTALLGSALALPSGPAKADPLQYSAFVGTGSDTVQDVMNAFAGSSNGTAYTPVKSTSGQQIISFDATIPAGGADSCITAKLGGPTFTRPNGSGAGIKVLWAASGGSSAGWTGSAIGTTPICASAVDISGQVDYARSSSGPTSGDSGTNLTYIPFGRDGVSFAYYRAAGSPVTSLTRAQLVSLFTTGPQTIGGVRIVPCGIQTSSGTYKFWNTVTTASTTTEGTSTTECNALLGRAEENDGTGLKARGDAAAAVAGHANDQVIIGFSAAAFIAKSNLAAAGAPPAGVGMGSISDNSLTSGGTDLGSPVSGSAPNLTPSSTFYDDATFGRNVYVVLPTTVATGAGNAQIKSLFVSSTNTANDAKICLETTTIQKFGFRTISSCGSTATKGSWSTGVS
;
A
#
# COMPACT_ATOMS: atom_id res chain seq x y z
N MET A 1 67.66 22.88 -6.88
CA MET A 1 67.18 22.62 -5.52
C MET A 1 65.81 21.94 -5.63
N LEU A 2 65.67 20.74 -5.03
CA LEU A 2 64.49 19.86 -4.86
C LEU A 2 63.68 19.53 -6.14
N ASN A 3 63.69 18.35 -6.77
CA ASN A 3 63.72 16.92 -6.41
C ASN A 3 62.39 16.29 -5.92
N SER A 4 62.01 15.25 -6.66
CA SER A 4 61.18 14.06 -6.34
C SER A 4 59.67 14.23 -6.08
N THR A 5 58.80 13.82 -7.02
CA THR A 5 58.12 12.50 -7.12
C THR A 5 57.49 11.97 -5.83
N THR A 6 56.22 11.53 -5.90
CA THR A 6 55.79 10.11 -5.72
C THR A 6 54.25 9.96 -5.72
N LYS A 7 53.74 9.11 -6.62
CA LYS A 7 52.39 8.51 -6.57
C LYS A 7 52.24 7.65 -5.31
N LYS A 8 51.10 7.71 -4.60
CA LYS A 8 50.70 6.65 -3.68
C LYS A 8 49.23 6.28 -3.84
N THR A 9 49.04 5.04 -4.25
CA THR A 9 47.88 4.17 -4.04
C THR A 9 47.54 4.07 -2.55
N MET A 10 46.25 4.06 -2.20
CA MET A 10 45.70 3.49 -0.96
C MET A 10 44.41 2.76 -1.35
N ALA A 11 44.42 1.44 -1.48
CA ALA A 11 44.39 0.42 -0.42
C ALA A 11 43.03 0.32 0.27
N LEU A 12 42.25 -0.65 -0.22
CA LEU A 12 41.12 -1.29 0.44
C LEU A 12 41.57 -1.79 1.82
N SER A 13 40.83 -1.47 2.88
CA SER A 13 41.01 -2.08 4.20
C SER A 13 39.65 -2.43 4.78
N ILE A 14 39.37 -3.73 4.78
CA ILE A 14 38.31 -4.38 5.56
C ILE A 14 38.78 -4.39 7.02
N ALA A 15 38.02 -3.76 7.91
CA ALA A 15 38.18 -3.92 9.35
C ALA A 15 36.87 -4.48 9.92
N LEU A 16 36.86 -5.80 10.09
CA LEU A 16 35.86 -6.52 10.89
C LEU A 16 36.24 -6.32 12.36
N THR A 17 35.45 -5.55 13.12
CA THR A 17 35.52 -5.56 14.59
C THR A 17 34.10 -5.57 15.15
N ALA A 18 33.74 -6.71 15.73
CA ALA A 18 32.58 -6.87 16.57
C ALA A 18 32.88 -6.30 17.96
N LEU A 19 32.07 -5.35 18.42
CA LEU A 19 31.99 -4.93 19.82
C LEU A 19 30.53 -4.62 20.14
N LEU A 20 29.97 -5.40 21.07
CA LEU A 20 28.64 -5.25 21.62
C LEU A 20 28.54 -3.98 22.48
N GLY A 21 27.39 -3.31 22.39
CA GLY A 21 26.82 -2.57 23.52
C GLY A 21 27.28 -1.13 23.73
N SER A 22 26.87 -0.21 22.85
CA SER A 22 26.59 1.19 23.20
C SER A 22 25.65 1.77 22.15
N ALA A 23 24.52 2.35 22.57
CA ALA A 23 23.62 3.07 21.69
C ALA A 23 24.32 4.34 21.16
N LEU A 24 25.03 4.21 20.03
CA LEU A 24 25.41 5.35 19.22
C LEU A 24 24.16 5.81 18.47
N ALA A 25 23.68 7.00 18.81
CA ALA A 25 22.73 7.73 17.99
C ALA A 25 23.39 7.97 16.63
N LEU A 26 23.04 7.14 15.64
CA LEU A 26 23.34 7.40 14.25
C LEU A 26 22.65 8.72 13.91
N PRO A 27 23.36 9.71 13.30
CA PRO A 27 22.69 10.88 12.79
C PRO A 27 21.63 10.41 11.80
N SER A 28 20.38 10.71 12.10
CA SER A 28 19.25 10.58 11.17
C SER A 28 19.53 11.50 9.99
N GLY A 29 20.27 10.99 9.00
CA GLY A 29 20.29 11.58 7.67
C GLY A 29 18.87 11.65 7.11
N PRO A 30 18.59 12.52 6.15
CA PRO A 30 17.28 12.55 5.52
C PRO A 30 16.94 11.14 5.05
N ALA A 31 15.75 10.66 5.38
CA ALA A 31 15.27 9.36 4.94
C ALA A 31 15.43 9.28 3.41
N LYS A 32 16.40 8.49 2.93
CA LYS A 32 16.53 8.22 1.50
C LYS A 32 15.48 7.18 1.16
N ALA A 33 14.45 7.65 0.49
CA ALA A 33 13.25 6.89 0.27
C ALA A 33 13.20 6.14 -1.07
N ASP A 34 14.13 6.45 -1.97
CA ASP A 34 14.38 5.60 -3.14
C ASP A 34 15.61 4.70 -2.89
N PRO A 35 15.56 3.41 -3.28
CA PRO A 35 16.63 2.44 -3.05
C PRO A 35 17.98 2.85 -3.67
N LEU A 36 19.09 2.64 -2.93
CA LEU A 36 20.47 2.90 -3.41
C LEU A 36 21.07 1.74 -4.23
N GLN A 37 20.35 0.64 -4.39
CA GLN A 37 20.84 -0.57 -5.08
C GLN A 37 20.19 -0.71 -6.46
N TYR A 38 21.03 -0.78 -7.50
CA TYR A 38 20.58 -0.88 -8.90
C TYR A 38 20.62 -2.32 -9.46
N SER A 39 21.02 -3.32 -8.65
CA SER A 39 21.11 -4.74 -9.02
C SER A 39 20.12 -5.60 -8.23
N ALA A 40 18.83 -5.29 -8.36
CA ALA A 40 17.73 -5.91 -7.61
C ALA A 40 16.47 -6.00 -8.48
N PHE A 41 15.49 -6.81 -8.04
CA PHE A 41 14.17 -6.83 -8.68
C PHE A 41 13.36 -5.62 -8.25
N VAL A 42 12.83 -4.86 -9.20
CA VAL A 42 12.19 -3.57 -8.95
C VAL A 42 10.69 -3.69 -8.84
N GLY A 43 10.12 -3.10 -7.79
CA GLY A 43 8.67 -3.01 -7.60
C GLY A 43 8.13 -1.62 -7.33
N THR A 44 6.88 -1.42 -7.75
CA THR A 44 6.10 -0.17 -7.63
C THR A 44 4.61 -0.50 -7.44
N GLY A 45 3.75 0.51 -7.23
CA GLY A 45 2.29 0.33 -7.24
C GLY A 45 1.64 0.75 -5.92
N SER A 46 0.89 -0.16 -5.29
CA SER A 46 0.14 0.13 -4.07
C SER A 46 1.02 0.73 -2.97
N ASP A 47 0.56 1.87 -2.48
CA ASP A 47 1.00 2.62 -1.31
C ASP A 47 0.51 1.95 -0.01
N THR A 48 -0.66 1.32 -0.01
CA THR A 48 -1.21 0.57 1.13
C THR A 48 -0.24 -0.50 1.67
N VAL A 49 0.48 -1.17 0.79
CA VAL A 49 1.42 -2.26 1.14
C VAL A 49 2.88 -1.86 0.92
N GLN A 50 3.15 -0.59 0.65
CA GLN A 50 4.49 -0.10 0.35
C GLN A 50 5.42 -0.25 1.55
N ASP A 51 4.97 0.14 2.75
CA ASP A 51 5.85 0.18 3.93
C ASP A 51 6.38 -1.21 4.31
N VAL A 52 5.56 -2.27 4.18
CA VAL A 52 5.99 -3.66 4.41
C VAL A 52 6.92 -4.15 3.30
N MET A 53 6.68 -3.74 2.04
CA MET A 53 7.57 -4.08 0.93
C MET A 53 8.91 -3.34 1.00
N ASN A 54 8.92 -2.11 1.53
CA ASN A 54 10.13 -1.35 1.84
C ASN A 54 10.92 -2.05 2.96
N ALA A 55 10.25 -2.55 4.00
CA ALA A 55 10.90 -3.35 5.02
C ALA A 55 11.50 -4.64 4.44
N PHE A 56 10.80 -5.35 3.55
CA PHE A 56 11.39 -6.50 2.84
C PHE A 56 12.56 -6.12 1.93
N ALA A 57 12.58 -4.90 1.40
CA ALA A 57 13.71 -4.35 0.65
C ALA A 57 14.89 -3.90 1.54
N GLY A 58 14.70 -3.87 2.87
CA GLY A 58 15.77 -3.64 3.85
C GLY A 58 15.65 -2.39 4.70
N SER A 59 14.68 -1.52 4.45
CA SER A 59 14.50 -0.31 5.25
C SER A 59 13.09 0.24 5.15
N SER A 60 12.49 0.61 6.27
CA SER A 60 11.21 1.31 6.32
C SER A 60 11.20 2.29 7.47
N ASN A 61 10.71 3.52 7.24
CA ASN A 61 10.70 4.61 8.22
C ASN A 61 12.07 4.82 8.93
N GLY A 62 13.18 4.77 8.17
CA GLY A 62 14.54 4.89 8.71
C GLY A 62 15.01 3.72 9.59
N THR A 63 14.18 2.69 9.79
CA THR A 63 14.54 1.46 10.49
C THR A 63 15.08 0.43 9.51
N ALA A 64 16.27 -0.10 9.79
CA ALA A 64 16.86 -1.18 9.00
C ALA A 64 16.16 -2.52 9.26
N TYR A 65 15.96 -3.28 8.20
CA TYR A 65 15.43 -4.65 8.20
C TYR A 65 16.40 -5.56 7.45
N THR A 66 16.39 -6.86 7.76
CA THR A 66 17.10 -7.84 6.94
C THR A 66 16.39 -7.93 5.59
N PRO A 67 17.05 -7.58 4.47
CA PRO A 67 16.37 -7.60 3.18
C PRO A 67 16.12 -9.05 2.73
N VAL A 68 14.96 -9.28 2.16
CA VAL A 68 14.58 -10.58 1.58
C VAL A 68 15.44 -10.83 0.33
N LYS A 69 16.02 -12.02 0.27
CA LYS A 69 16.93 -12.44 -0.80
C LYS A 69 16.43 -13.70 -1.48
N SER A 70 16.61 -13.77 -2.79
CA SER A 70 16.43 -14.98 -3.57
C SER A 70 17.44 -16.06 -3.13
N THR A 71 17.28 -17.28 -3.64
CA THR A 71 18.25 -18.37 -3.40
C THR A 71 19.67 -18.05 -3.90
N SER A 72 19.83 -17.14 -4.85
CA SER A 72 21.12 -16.66 -5.35
C SER A 72 21.64 -15.40 -4.65
N GLY A 73 20.89 -14.87 -3.68
CA GLY A 73 21.26 -13.67 -2.93
C GLY A 73 20.78 -12.35 -3.52
N GLN A 74 20.02 -12.36 -4.63
CA GLN A 74 19.47 -11.14 -5.24
C GLN A 74 18.29 -10.60 -4.42
N GLN A 75 18.29 -9.30 -4.16
CA GLN A 75 17.29 -8.62 -3.34
C GLN A 75 16.14 -8.08 -4.18
N ILE A 76 15.06 -7.68 -3.50
CA ILE A 76 14.04 -6.80 -4.07
C ILE A 76 14.35 -5.36 -3.70
N ILE A 77 13.88 -4.44 -4.52
CA ILE A 77 13.74 -3.03 -4.18
C ILE A 77 12.29 -2.59 -4.41
N SER A 78 11.85 -1.63 -3.61
CA SER A 78 10.49 -1.11 -3.60
C SER A 78 10.58 0.40 -3.68
N PHE A 79 10.06 0.98 -4.77
CA PHE A 79 9.95 2.44 -4.90
C PHE A 79 8.65 2.93 -4.28
N ASP A 80 8.73 4.10 -3.66
CA ASP A 80 7.60 4.73 -3.02
C ASP A 80 6.55 5.21 -4.05
N ALA A 81 5.28 4.95 -3.75
CA ALA A 81 4.13 5.29 -4.58
C ALA A 81 3.82 6.78 -4.59
N THR A 82 4.10 7.47 -3.48
CA THR A 82 4.00 8.92 -3.34
C THR A 82 5.39 9.54 -3.22
N ILE A 83 5.47 10.88 -3.35
CA ILE A 83 6.72 11.60 -3.16
C ILE A 83 7.16 11.39 -1.71
N PRO A 84 8.36 10.83 -1.47
CA PRO A 84 8.78 10.61 -0.11
C PRO A 84 9.06 11.90 0.64
N ALA A 85 9.08 11.81 1.98
CA ALA A 85 9.41 12.96 2.82
C ALA A 85 10.77 13.56 2.45
N GLY A 86 10.77 14.85 2.10
CA GLY A 86 11.97 15.58 1.65
C GLY A 86 12.29 15.45 0.16
N GLY A 87 11.53 14.66 -0.60
CA GLY A 87 11.57 14.63 -2.06
C GLY A 87 10.78 15.79 -2.67
N ALA A 88 11.20 16.23 -3.86
CA ALA A 88 10.52 17.29 -4.63
C ALA A 88 9.87 16.78 -5.93
N ASP A 89 10.13 15.52 -6.32
CA ASP A 89 9.77 15.01 -7.63
C ASP A 89 9.01 13.68 -7.58
N SER A 90 7.99 13.58 -8.42
CA SER A 90 7.21 12.37 -8.67
C SER A 90 7.92 11.40 -9.61
N CYS A 91 9.10 11.73 -10.15
CA CYS A 91 9.84 10.86 -11.06
C CYS A 91 10.72 9.82 -10.36
N ILE A 92 10.89 8.66 -10.99
CA ILE A 92 11.83 7.60 -10.58
C ILE A 92 12.65 7.11 -11.78
N THR A 93 13.87 6.67 -11.51
CA THR A 93 14.73 5.92 -12.44
C THR A 93 14.98 4.54 -11.85
N ALA A 94 14.20 3.56 -12.28
CA ALA A 94 14.11 2.26 -11.64
C ALA A 94 15.41 1.44 -11.70
N LYS A 95 16.13 1.48 -12.82
CA LYS A 95 17.40 0.76 -13.05
C LYS A 95 18.46 1.71 -13.60
N LEU A 96 19.73 1.43 -13.30
CA LEU A 96 20.84 2.27 -13.74
C LEU A 96 20.88 2.36 -15.28
N GLY A 97 20.94 3.59 -15.81
CA GLY A 97 20.90 3.84 -17.26
C GLY A 97 19.53 3.64 -17.89
N GLY A 98 18.51 3.30 -17.11
CA GLY A 98 17.11 3.25 -17.53
C GLY A 98 16.52 4.64 -17.69
N PRO A 99 15.35 4.74 -18.33
CA PRO A 99 14.67 6.01 -18.48
C PRO A 99 13.99 6.46 -17.18
N THR A 100 13.70 7.75 -17.09
CA THR A 100 12.98 8.35 -15.96
C THR A 100 11.50 8.43 -16.26
N PHE A 101 10.66 8.05 -15.29
CA PHE A 101 9.22 8.03 -15.45
C PHE A 101 8.46 8.32 -14.15
N THR A 102 7.19 8.73 -14.25
CA THR A 102 6.39 9.07 -13.06
C THR A 102 6.16 7.84 -12.18
N ARG A 103 6.33 7.98 -10.87
CA ARG A 103 6.08 6.93 -9.88
C ARG A 103 4.63 6.42 -9.98
N PRO A 104 4.41 5.11 -10.09
CA PRO A 104 3.06 4.53 -10.07
C PRO A 104 2.46 4.61 -8.67
N ASN A 105 1.33 5.29 -8.54
CA ASN A 105 0.59 5.40 -7.28
C ASN A 105 -0.70 4.55 -7.30
N GLY A 106 -0.76 3.54 -6.43
CA GLY A 106 -1.89 2.62 -6.32
C GLY A 106 -1.73 1.31 -7.10
N SER A 107 -2.54 0.31 -6.74
CA SER A 107 -2.51 -1.03 -7.35
C SER A 107 -2.72 -1.01 -8.87
N GLY A 108 -3.68 -0.19 -9.34
CA GLY A 108 -3.97 -0.07 -10.76
C GLY A 108 -2.79 0.49 -11.55
N ALA A 109 -2.18 1.58 -11.06
CA ALA A 109 -0.98 2.17 -11.66
C ALA A 109 0.20 1.19 -11.66
N GLY A 110 0.38 0.43 -10.57
CA GLY A 110 1.38 -0.64 -10.47
C GLY A 110 1.22 -1.70 -11.56
N ILE A 111 -0.01 -2.16 -11.79
CA ILE A 111 -0.31 -3.13 -12.84
C ILE A 111 -0.07 -2.54 -14.25
N LYS A 112 -0.51 -1.29 -14.49
CA LYS A 112 -0.27 -0.59 -15.78
C LYS A 112 1.23 -0.46 -16.06
N VAL A 113 2.05 -0.13 -15.06
CA VAL A 113 3.50 -0.01 -15.24
C VAL A 113 4.17 -1.36 -15.49
N LEU A 114 3.71 -2.42 -14.81
CA LEU A 114 4.24 -3.78 -15.00
C LEU A 114 3.93 -4.31 -16.40
N TRP A 115 2.73 -4.01 -16.91
CA TRP A 115 2.35 -4.31 -18.28
C TRP A 115 3.26 -3.63 -19.29
N ALA A 116 3.48 -2.31 -19.14
CA ALA A 116 4.36 -1.54 -20.00
C ALA A 116 5.81 -2.05 -19.92
N ALA A 117 6.32 -2.33 -18.72
CA ALA A 117 7.66 -2.89 -18.53
C ALA A 117 7.83 -4.31 -19.10
N SER A 118 6.72 -5.06 -19.25
CA SER A 118 6.71 -6.37 -19.89
C SER A 118 6.67 -6.30 -21.42
N GLY A 119 6.80 -5.10 -22.02
CA GLY A 119 6.73 -4.88 -23.47
C GLY A 119 5.31 -4.87 -24.02
N GLY A 120 4.30 -4.77 -23.15
CA GLY A 120 2.89 -4.78 -23.54
C GLY A 120 2.39 -3.45 -24.12
N SER A 121 3.04 -2.34 -23.80
CA SER A 121 2.67 -0.99 -24.27
C SER A 121 3.60 -0.51 -25.38
N SER A 122 3.07 -0.23 -26.56
CA SER A 122 3.80 0.49 -27.61
C SER A 122 3.87 2.00 -27.36
N ALA A 123 2.98 2.53 -26.52
CA ALA A 123 2.92 3.94 -26.15
C ALA A 123 3.77 4.29 -24.92
N GLY A 124 4.50 3.32 -24.36
CA GLY A 124 5.25 3.49 -23.12
C GLY A 124 4.35 3.72 -21.91
N TRP A 125 4.94 4.22 -20.82
CA TRP A 125 4.25 4.67 -19.62
C TRP A 125 4.12 6.19 -19.64
N THR A 126 2.90 6.68 -19.43
CA THR A 126 2.55 8.12 -19.47
C THR A 126 2.32 8.73 -18.08
N GLY A 127 2.53 7.96 -17.01
CA GLY A 127 2.46 8.44 -15.63
C GLY A 127 1.10 8.32 -14.95
N SER A 128 1.13 8.47 -13.62
CA SER A 128 -0.04 8.87 -12.84
C SER A 128 -0.17 10.38 -12.99
N ALA A 129 -1.15 10.85 -13.75
CA ALA A 129 -1.32 12.29 -13.98
C ALA A 129 -1.97 12.96 -12.76
N ILE A 130 -1.48 14.14 -12.37
CA ILE A 130 -2.29 15.10 -11.61
C ILE A 130 -3.03 15.94 -12.65
N GLY A 131 -4.32 15.66 -12.87
CA GLY A 131 -5.06 16.29 -13.96
C GLY A 131 -4.61 15.80 -15.34
N THR A 132 -4.27 16.72 -16.25
CA THR A 132 -3.93 16.43 -17.67
C THR A 132 -2.43 16.53 -18.00
N THR A 133 -1.57 16.81 -17.02
CA THR A 133 -0.13 17.03 -17.26
C THR A 133 0.71 15.84 -16.75
N PRO A 134 1.44 15.13 -17.62
CA PRO A 134 2.45 14.17 -17.18
C PRO A 134 3.50 14.90 -16.33
N ILE A 135 3.75 14.42 -15.11
CA ILE A 135 4.69 15.05 -14.18
C ILE A 135 6.15 14.82 -14.63
N CYS A 136 6.41 13.68 -15.28
CA CYS A 136 7.69 13.31 -15.86
C CYS A 136 7.54 13.20 -17.38
N ALA A 137 8.66 13.10 -18.11
CA ALA A 137 8.70 13.06 -19.58
C ALA A 137 7.56 12.23 -20.20
N SER A 138 7.04 12.71 -21.33
CA SER A 138 6.02 12.05 -22.16
C SER A 138 6.31 10.57 -22.39
N ALA A 139 5.27 9.73 -22.49
CA ALA A 139 5.25 8.39 -23.09
C ALA A 139 6.64 7.73 -23.23
N VAL A 140 7.13 7.13 -22.13
CA VAL A 140 8.48 6.57 -22.06
C VAL A 140 8.42 5.05 -22.21
N ASP A 141 9.23 4.47 -23.11
CA ASP A 141 9.43 3.01 -23.13
C ASP A 141 10.19 2.59 -21.88
N ILE A 142 9.50 1.90 -20.98
CA ILE A 142 10.02 1.41 -19.71
C ILE A 142 10.22 -0.11 -19.71
N SER A 143 10.40 -0.71 -20.89
CA SER A 143 10.67 -2.14 -21.03
C SER A 143 11.82 -2.59 -20.13
N GLY A 144 11.57 -3.65 -19.34
CA GLY A 144 12.52 -4.21 -18.40
C GLY A 144 12.81 -3.36 -17.15
N GLN A 145 12.12 -2.23 -16.92
CA GLN A 145 12.40 -1.36 -15.77
C GLN A 145 11.74 -1.82 -14.46
N VAL A 146 10.56 -2.46 -14.53
CA VAL A 146 9.80 -2.95 -13.38
C VAL A 146 9.62 -4.46 -13.49
N ASP A 147 9.89 -5.18 -12.41
CA ASP A 147 9.88 -6.64 -12.37
C ASP A 147 8.65 -7.21 -11.65
N TYR A 148 8.05 -6.44 -10.74
CA TYR A 148 6.81 -6.80 -10.05
C TYR A 148 5.97 -5.57 -9.69
N ALA A 149 4.67 -5.78 -9.46
CA ALA A 149 3.79 -4.75 -8.93
C ALA A 149 3.28 -5.11 -7.53
N ARG A 150 2.97 -4.10 -6.72
CA ARG A 150 2.31 -4.25 -5.42
C ARG A 150 0.82 -3.99 -5.56
N SER A 151 -0.01 -4.84 -4.97
CA SER A 151 -1.46 -4.66 -5.00
C SER A 151 -2.12 -4.95 -3.66
N SER A 152 -2.93 -4.02 -3.16
CA SER A 152 -3.82 -4.20 -2.00
C SER A 152 -5.18 -4.82 -2.36
N SER A 153 -5.35 -5.33 -3.59
CA SER A 153 -6.54 -6.07 -4.00
C SER A 153 -6.20 -7.19 -4.99
N GLY A 154 -7.05 -8.20 -5.06
CA GLY A 154 -7.01 -9.18 -6.13
C GLY A 154 -7.51 -8.59 -7.47
N PRO A 155 -7.63 -9.44 -8.50
CA PRO A 155 -8.35 -9.11 -9.72
C PRO A 155 -9.78 -8.64 -9.42
N THR A 156 -10.34 -7.81 -10.30
CA THR A 156 -11.75 -7.43 -10.22
C THR A 156 -12.63 -8.69 -10.25
N SER A 157 -13.73 -8.69 -9.49
CA SER A 157 -14.70 -9.79 -9.51
C SER A 157 -15.12 -10.13 -10.95
N GLY A 158 -15.08 -11.42 -11.30
CA GLY A 158 -15.39 -11.91 -12.64
C GLY A 158 -14.25 -11.84 -13.66
N ASP A 159 -13.07 -11.32 -13.31
CA ASP A 159 -11.89 -11.40 -14.18
C ASP A 159 -11.43 -12.85 -14.31
N SER A 160 -11.52 -13.39 -15.52
CA SER A 160 -11.08 -14.74 -15.89
C SER A 160 -9.73 -14.75 -16.62
N GLY A 161 -9.04 -13.61 -16.66
CA GLY A 161 -7.77 -13.45 -17.32
C GLY A 161 -6.65 -14.29 -16.70
N THR A 162 -5.63 -14.55 -17.52
CA THR A 162 -4.49 -15.39 -17.13
C THR A 162 -3.14 -14.72 -17.35
N ASN A 163 -3.13 -13.42 -17.66
CA ASN A 163 -1.91 -12.67 -17.96
C ASN A 163 -1.07 -12.37 -16.73
N LEU A 164 -1.75 -12.12 -15.61
CA LEU A 164 -1.16 -11.77 -14.32
C LEU A 164 -1.42 -12.86 -13.30
N THR A 165 -0.47 -13.06 -12.41
CA THR A 165 -0.62 -13.89 -11.21
C THR A 165 -0.52 -12.99 -9.98
N TYR A 166 -1.55 -13.01 -9.16
CA TYR A 166 -1.65 -12.26 -7.91
C TYR A 166 -1.23 -13.19 -6.79
N ILE A 167 -0.01 -13.01 -6.30
CA ILE A 167 0.63 -13.88 -5.32
C ILE A 167 0.39 -13.28 -3.93
N PRO A 168 -0.47 -13.90 -3.10
CA PRO A 168 -0.81 -13.30 -1.81
C PRO A 168 0.35 -13.50 -0.84
N PHE A 169 0.63 -12.52 0.01
CA PHE A 169 1.67 -12.63 1.05
C PHE A 169 1.18 -12.34 2.47
N GLY A 170 -0.01 -11.74 2.60
CA GLY A 170 -0.61 -11.44 3.89
C GLY A 170 -2.09 -11.10 3.74
N ARG A 171 -2.75 -10.88 4.87
CA ARG A 171 -4.16 -10.48 4.97
C ARG A 171 -4.30 -9.16 5.71
N ASP A 172 -5.14 -8.28 5.18
CA ASP A 172 -5.51 -6.98 5.74
C ASP A 172 -6.99 -6.99 6.12
N GLY A 173 -7.35 -6.18 7.11
CA GLY A 173 -8.74 -5.84 7.43
C GLY A 173 -9.02 -4.43 6.96
N VAL A 174 -10.06 -4.23 6.16
CA VAL A 174 -10.47 -2.88 5.72
C VAL A 174 -11.72 -2.50 6.48
N SER A 175 -11.65 -1.46 7.31
CA SER A 175 -12.82 -0.85 7.95
C SER A 175 -12.93 0.61 7.49
N PHE A 176 -13.71 1.42 8.18
CA PHE A 176 -13.65 2.87 8.01
C PHE A 176 -12.71 3.49 9.05
N ALA A 177 -11.90 4.47 8.62
CA ALA A 177 -11.32 5.44 9.54
C ALA A 177 -12.29 6.60 9.72
N TYR A 178 -12.28 7.23 10.89
CA TYR A 178 -13.14 8.38 11.21
C TYR A 178 -12.33 9.53 11.78
N TYR A 179 -12.84 10.75 11.59
CA TYR A 179 -12.39 11.94 12.30
C TYR A 179 -13.56 12.90 12.49
N ARG A 180 -13.61 13.55 13.66
CA ARG A 180 -14.60 14.56 14.00
C ARG A 180 -13.88 15.70 14.73
N ALA A 181 -14.03 16.92 14.23
CA ALA A 181 -13.31 18.08 14.78
C ALA A 181 -13.82 18.49 16.17
N ALA A 182 -15.13 18.35 16.41
CA ALA A 182 -15.78 18.66 17.68
C ALA A 182 -16.86 17.63 18.05
N GLY A 183 -16.98 17.33 19.34
CA GLY A 183 -17.91 16.33 19.87
C GLY A 183 -17.40 14.89 19.77
N SER A 184 -18.19 13.94 20.28
CA SER A 184 -17.81 12.52 20.31
C SER A 184 -18.07 11.83 18.96
N PRO A 185 -17.10 11.14 18.34
CA PRO A 185 -17.34 10.46 17.08
C PRO A 185 -18.25 9.23 17.24
N VAL A 186 -18.98 8.89 16.18
CA VAL A 186 -19.58 7.57 15.99
C VAL A 186 -18.45 6.62 15.59
N THR A 187 -18.14 5.67 16.47
CA THR A 187 -17.01 4.76 16.30
C THR A 187 -17.42 3.36 15.86
N SER A 188 -18.71 3.06 15.79
CA SER A 188 -19.24 1.76 15.36
C SER A 188 -20.35 1.96 14.34
N LEU A 189 -20.29 1.23 13.23
CA LEU A 189 -21.31 1.22 12.18
C LEU A 189 -21.64 -0.21 11.78
N THR A 190 -22.85 -0.43 11.27
CA THR A 190 -23.18 -1.67 10.56
C THR A 190 -22.73 -1.57 9.10
N ARG A 191 -22.57 -2.72 8.43
CA ARG A 191 -22.33 -2.73 6.99
C ARG A 191 -23.48 -2.07 6.23
N ALA A 192 -24.73 -2.28 6.63
CA ALA A 192 -25.89 -1.60 6.03
C ALA A 192 -25.78 -0.07 6.09
N GLN A 193 -25.28 0.49 7.20
CA GLN A 193 -25.02 1.92 7.34
C GLN A 193 -23.89 2.40 6.42
N LEU A 194 -22.81 1.61 6.31
CA LEU A 194 -21.73 1.90 5.35
C LEU A 194 -22.23 1.89 3.90
N VAL A 195 -23.06 0.90 3.54
CA VAL A 195 -23.70 0.85 2.21
C VAL A 195 -24.51 2.12 1.98
N SER A 196 -25.37 2.52 2.92
CA SER A 196 -26.16 3.75 2.80
C SER A 196 -25.27 4.98 2.59
N LEU A 197 -24.23 5.16 3.41
CA LEU A 197 -23.28 6.27 3.29
C LEU A 197 -22.63 6.30 1.90
N PHE A 198 -22.05 5.19 1.44
CA PHE A 198 -21.30 5.16 0.18
C PHE A 198 -22.14 4.98 -1.09
N THR A 199 -23.45 4.77 -0.98
CA THR A 199 -24.36 4.71 -2.14
C THR A 199 -25.33 5.89 -2.24
N THR A 200 -25.65 6.55 -1.12
CA THR A 200 -26.64 7.63 -1.07
C THR A 200 -26.08 8.97 -0.59
N GLY A 201 -24.91 8.98 0.06
CA GLY A 201 -24.26 10.18 0.57
C GLY A 201 -24.41 10.37 2.09
N PRO A 202 -24.17 11.59 2.60
CA PRO A 202 -24.14 11.85 4.04
C PRO A 202 -25.40 11.42 4.79
N GLN A 203 -25.24 10.78 5.94
CA GLN A 203 -26.34 10.27 6.78
C GLN A 203 -26.21 10.77 8.22
N THR A 204 -27.33 10.92 8.92
CA THR A 204 -27.32 11.16 10.37
C THR A 204 -27.48 9.84 11.11
N ILE A 205 -26.44 9.42 11.82
CA ILE A 205 -26.38 8.16 12.56
C ILE A 205 -25.97 8.47 14.00
N GLY A 206 -26.74 7.98 14.98
CA GLY A 206 -26.48 8.28 16.40
C GLY A 206 -26.50 9.77 16.73
N GLY A 207 -27.28 10.58 15.99
CA GLY A 207 -27.33 12.04 16.15
C GLY A 207 -26.14 12.79 15.55
N VAL A 208 -25.22 12.11 14.87
CA VAL A 208 -24.07 12.70 14.19
C VAL A 208 -24.25 12.61 12.68
N ARG A 209 -24.09 13.73 11.97
CA ARG A 209 -24.02 13.72 10.52
C ARG A 209 -22.66 13.21 10.08
N ILE A 210 -22.65 12.12 9.32
CA ILE A 210 -21.46 11.45 8.83
C ILE A 210 -21.35 11.69 7.32
N VAL A 211 -20.22 12.24 6.89
CA VAL A 211 -19.89 12.57 5.51
C VAL A 211 -18.85 11.58 4.97
N PRO A 212 -19.18 10.73 3.98
CA PRO A 212 -18.23 9.79 3.40
C PRO A 212 -17.27 10.50 2.43
N CYS A 213 -15.99 10.13 2.49
CA CYS A 213 -14.94 10.64 1.61
C CYS A 213 -14.47 9.56 0.63
N GLY A 214 -14.14 9.97 -0.59
CA GLY A 214 -13.70 9.05 -1.63
C GLY A 214 -12.22 8.70 -1.55
N ILE A 215 -11.90 7.43 -1.82
CA ILE A 215 -10.52 6.92 -1.95
C ILE A 215 -10.02 7.18 -3.38
N GLN A 216 -8.76 7.49 -3.61
CA GLN A 216 -8.25 7.63 -4.98
C GLN A 216 -8.54 6.40 -5.86
N THR A 217 -8.92 6.63 -7.11
CA THR A 217 -9.59 5.62 -7.95
C THR A 217 -8.67 4.52 -8.50
N SER A 218 -7.35 4.71 -8.43
CA SER A 218 -6.35 3.70 -8.80
C SER A 218 -5.97 2.78 -7.63
N SER A 219 -6.54 3.00 -6.44
CA SER A 219 -6.31 2.21 -5.24
C SER A 219 -6.92 0.80 -5.35
N GLY A 220 -6.20 -0.22 -4.87
CA GLY A 220 -6.80 -1.53 -4.62
C GLY A 220 -7.81 -1.52 -3.48
N THR A 221 -7.62 -0.65 -2.48
CA THR A 221 -8.57 -0.43 -1.40
C THR A 221 -9.84 0.23 -1.87
N TYR A 222 -9.77 1.17 -2.81
CA TYR A 222 -10.97 1.69 -3.48
C TYR A 222 -11.79 0.54 -4.12
N LYS A 223 -11.14 -0.31 -4.92
CA LYS A 223 -11.80 -1.47 -5.56
C LYS A 223 -12.42 -2.44 -4.54
N PHE A 224 -11.67 -2.75 -3.48
CA PHE A 224 -12.16 -3.64 -2.42
C PHE A 224 -13.30 -3.00 -1.62
N TRP A 225 -13.18 -1.74 -1.23
CA TRP A 225 -14.17 -1.01 -0.43
C TRP A 225 -15.50 -0.88 -1.16
N ASN A 226 -15.49 -0.69 -2.48
CA ASN A 226 -16.70 -0.71 -3.30
C ASN A 226 -17.40 -2.08 -3.30
N THR A 227 -16.66 -3.18 -3.11
CA THR A 227 -17.25 -4.52 -2.91
C THR A 227 -17.88 -4.63 -1.51
N VAL A 228 -17.23 -4.09 -0.48
CA VAL A 228 -17.76 -4.05 0.91
C VAL A 228 -19.08 -3.29 0.96
N THR A 229 -19.09 -2.07 0.41
CA THR A 229 -20.22 -1.14 0.45
C THR A 229 -21.23 -1.36 -0.68
N THR A 230 -20.97 -2.30 -1.59
CA THR A 230 -21.77 -2.58 -2.79
C THR A 230 -21.92 -1.38 -3.74
N ALA A 231 -21.11 -0.34 -3.55
CA ALA A 231 -21.18 0.87 -4.36
C ALA A 231 -20.57 0.63 -5.75
N SER A 232 -21.29 1.07 -6.79
CA SER A 232 -20.71 1.28 -8.11
C SER A 232 -19.77 2.49 -8.11
N THR A 233 -18.91 2.61 -9.12
CA THR A 233 -18.06 3.80 -9.32
C THR A 233 -18.88 5.09 -9.39
N THR A 234 -20.04 5.06 -10.05
CA THR A 234 -20.93 6.21 -10.18
C THR A 234 -21.58 6.59 -8.86
N THR A 235 -22.11 5.62 -8.13
CA THR A 235 -22.80 5.86 -6.85
C THR A 235 -21.82 6.32 -5.78
N GLU A 236 -20.61 5.73 -5.72
CA GLU A 236 -19.57 6.18 -4.78
C GLU A 236 -19.06 7.58 -5.15
N GLY A 237 -18.88 7.87 -6.45
CA GLY A 237 -18.51 9.20 -6.91
C GLY A 237 -19.54 10.25 -6.52
N THR A 238 -20.82 9.93 -6.61
CA THR A 238 -21.93 10.82 -6.24
C THR A 238 -21.99 11.00 -4.72
N SER A 239 -21.99 9.91 -3.95
CA SER A 239 -22.16 9.92 -2.49
C SER A 239 -21.01 10.63 -1.76
N THR A 240 -19.80 10.59 -2.31
CA THR A 240 -18.62 11.21 -1.72
C THR A 240 -18.35 12.64 -2.22
N THR A 241 -19.21 13.19 -3.07
CA THR A 241 -19.02 14.51 -3.72
C THR A 241 -18.75 15.62 -2.70
N GLU A 242 -19.51 15.64 -1.60
CA GLU A 242 -19.39 16.70 -0.58
C GLU A 242 -18.00 16.72 0.05
N CYS A 243 -17.49 15.58 0.50
CA CYS A 243 -16.15 15.53 1.07
C CYS A 243 -15.05 15.74 0.00
N ASN A 244 -15.25 15.22 -1.21
CA ASN A 244 -14.29 15.38 -2.30
C ASN A 244 -14.19 16.84 -2.78
N ALA A 245 -15.26 17.64 -2.65
CA ALA A 245 -15.23 19.06 -2.99
C ALA A 245 -14.33 19.88 -2.06
N LEU A 246 -14.02 19.37 -0.85
CA LEU A 246 -13.15 20.07 0.11
C LEU A 246 -11.67 20.00 -0.30
N LEU A 247 -11.15 18.80 -0.55
CA LEU A 247 -9.71 18.55 -0.77
C LEU A 247 -9.43 17.45 -1.80
N GLY A 248 -10.40 17.12 -2.67
CA GLY A 248 -10.31 15.99 -3.60
C GLY A 248 -10.47 14.63 -2.91
N ARG A 249 -10.07 13.55 -3.59
CA ARG A 249 -10.00 12.19 -3.02
C ARG A 249 -8.75 12.00 -2.16
N ALA A 250 -8.83 11.12 -1.17
CA ALA A 250 -7.74 10.84 -0.23
C ALA A 250 -7.08 9.48 -0.44
N GLU A 251 -5.88 9.31 0.11
CA GLU A 251 -5.22 8.01 0.28
C GLU A 251 -5.78 7.29 1.52
N GLU A 252 -6.02 5.99 1.41
CA GLU A 252 -6.68 5.16 2.43
C GLU A 252 -5.75 4.58 3.52
N ASN A 253 -4.50 5.00 3.52
CA ASN A 253 -3.43 4.49 4.38
C ASN A 253 -2.81 5.60 5.25
N ASP A 254 -3.21 6.86 5.06
CA ASP A 254 -2.73 8.00 5.83
C ASP A 254 -3.89 8.86 6.41
N GLY A 255 -3.93 8.96 7.74
CA GLY A 255 -4.97 9.70 8.45
C GLY A 255 -4.87 11.22 8.31
N THR A 256 -3.74 11.78 7.84
CA THR A 256 -3.55 13.22 7.65
C THR A 256 -4.55 13.82 6.67
N GLY A 257 -4.80 13.13 5.55
CA GLY A 257 -5.78 13.53 4.54
C GLY A 257 -7.22 13.51 5.07
N LEU A 258 -7.54 12.55 5.94
CA LEU A 258 -8.86 12.46 6.58
C LEU A 258 -9.07 13.60 7.59
N LYS A 259 -8.08 13.86 8.46
CA LYS A 259 -8.15 14.96 9.41
C LYS A 259 -8.34 16.31 8.71
N ALA A 260 -7.53 16.57 7.68
CA ALA A 260 -7.64 17.82 6.91
C ALA A 260 -9.04 18.02 6.32
N ARG A 261 -9.70 16.93 5.85
CA ARG A 261 -11.07 16.98 5.34
C ARG A 261 -12.09 17.27 6.43
N GLY A 262 -11.96 16.67 7.62
CA GLY A 262 -12.88 16.98 8.71
C GLY A 262 -12.68 18.38 9.29
N ASP A 263 -11.43 18.88 9.32
CA ASP A 263 -11.17 20.28 9.68
C ASP A 263 -11.78 21.23 8.66
N ALA A 264 -11.65 20.93 7.36
CA ALA A 264 -12.28 21.70 6.28
C ALA A 264 -13.82 21.64 6.35
N ALA A 265 -14.40 20.47 6.62
CA ALA A 265 -15.84 20.30 6.81
C ALA A 265 -16.34 21.14 8.00
N ALA A 266 -15.61 21.11 9.13
CA ALA A 266 -15.96 21.87 10.32
C ALA A 266 -15.89 23.41 10.11
N ALA A 267 -15.10 23.87 9.14
CA ALA A 267 -15.04 25.28 8.75
C ALA A 267 -16.25 25.73 7.91
N VAL A 268 -17.05 24.81 7.36
CA VAL A 268 -18.28 25.15 6.64
C VAL A 268 -19.38 25.50 7.64
N ALA A 269 -20.05 26.64 7.43
CA ALA A 269 -21.11 27.11 8.32
C ALA A 269 -22.22 26.05 8.49
N GLY A 270 -22.52 25.68 9.73
CA GLY A 270 -23.51 24.64 10.05
C GLY A 270 -22.95 23.22 10.17
N HIS A 271 -21.67 23.00 9.85
CA HIS A 271 -21.06 21.67 9.77
C HIS A 271 -19.93 21.45 10.79
N ALA A 272 -19.80 22.33 11.79
CA ALA A 272 -18.76 22.26 12.84
C ALA A 272 -18.72 20.92 13.61
N ASN A 273 -19.84 20.19 13.61
CA ASN A 273 -20.04 18.94 14.33
C ASN A 273 -20.08 17.72 13.41
N ASP A 274 -19.78 17.86 12.13
CA ASP A 274 -19.82 16.74 11.19
C ASP A 274 -18.63 15.81 11.40
N GLN A 275 -18.86 14.52 11.18
CA GLN A 275 -17.82 13.50 11.16
C GLN A 275 -17.53 13.12 9.72
N VAL A 276 -16.25 13.02 9.36
CA VAL A 276 -15.84 12.43 8.08
C VAL A 276 -15.40 10.98 8.27
N ILE A 277 -15.69 10.14 7.28
CA ILE A 277 -15.20 8.76 7.24
C ILE A 277 -14.64 8.39 5.86
N ILE A 278 -13.75 7.42 5.82
CA ILE A 278 -13.20 6.85 4.58
C ILE A 278 -12.90 5.36 4.78
N GLY A 279 -13.06 4.54 3.76
CA GLY A 279 -12.54 3.16 3.79
C GLY A 279 -11.02 3.16 3.98
N PHE A 280 -10.50 2.37 4.89
CA PHE A 280 -9.13 2.49 5.38
C PHE A 280 -8.51 1.13 5.72
N SER A 281 -7.23 0.96 5.40
CA SER A 281 -6.48 -0.25 5.74
C SER A 281 -6.12 -0.28 7.23
N ALA A 282 -6.59 -1.29 7.95
CA ALA A 282 -6.23 -1.48 9.34
C ALA A 282 -4.75 -1.82 9.50
N ALA A 283 -4.15 -2.56 8.56
CA ALA A 283 -2.72 -2.83 8.55
C ALA A 283 -1.90 -1.54 8.47
N ALA A 284 -2.24 -0.63 7.55
CA ALA A 284 -1.57 0.67 7.45
C ALA A 284 -1.75 1.52 8.73
N PHE A 285 -2.95 1.52 9.30
CA PHE A 285 -3.22 2.20 10.57
C PHE A 285 -2.35 1.64 11.71
N ILE A 286 -2.27 0.32 11.83
CA ILE A 286 -1.42 -0.37 12.82
C ILE A 286 0.05 -0.02 12.58
N ALA A 287 0.53 -0.12 11.34
CA ALA A 287 1.93 0.13 11.01
C ALA A 287 2.36 1.56 11.39
N LYS A 288 1.54 2.57 11.09
CA LYS A 288 1.81 3.97 11.47
C LYS A 288 1.65 4.20 12.98
N SER A 289 0.62 3.61 13.60
CA SER A 289 0.41 3.71 15.06
C SER A 289 1.55 3.10 15.86
N ASN A 290 2.14 2.03 15.34
CA ASN A 290 3.28 1.34 15.94
C ASN A 290 4.63 1.91 15.49
N LEU A 291 4.62 3.01 14.72
CA LEU A 291 5.82 3.67 14.18
C LEU A 291 6.68 2.76 13.28
N ALA A 292 6.12 1.65 12.79
CA ALA A 292 6.77 0.77 11.82
C ALA A 292 6.80 1.39 10.42
N ALA A 293 5.76 2.15 10.08
CA ALA A 293 5.66 2.97 8.88
C ALA A 293 5.85 4.46 9.21
N ALA A 294 6.13 5.28 8.19
CA ALA A 294 6.38 6.70 8.37
C ALA A 294 5.11 7.47 8.75
N GLY A 295 5.25 8.37 9.72
CA GLY A 295 4.14 9.13 10.30
C GLY A 295 3.31 8.34 11.31
N ALA A 296 2.50 9.05 12.09
CA ALA A 296 1.52 8.49 13.00
C ALA A 296 0.13 9.01 12.63
N PRO A 297 -0.95 8.24 12.87
CA PRO A 297 -2.30 8.78 12.70
C PRO A 297 -2.47 10.06 13.53
N PRO A 298 -3.01 11.15 12.95
CA PRO A 298 -3.22 12.38 13.69
C PRO A 298 -4.15 12.18 14.89
N ALA A 299 -4.00 13.02 15.91
CA ALA A 299 -4.91 13.02 17.05
C ALA A 299 -6.37 13.14 16.60
N GLY A 300 -7.23 12.29 17.17
CA GLY A 300 -8.66 12.22 16.86
C GLY A 300 -9.00 11.34 15.64
N VAL A 301 -8.02 10.89 14.85
CA VAL A 301 -8.25 9.91 13.79
C VAL A 301 -8.24 8.51 14.41
N GLY A 302 -9.33 7.75 14.21
CA GLY A 302 -9.47 6.39 14.74
C GLY A 302 -9.99 5.40 13.71
N MET A 303 -9.84 4.11 14.02
CA MET A 303 -10.45 3.01 13.25
C MET A 303 -11.81 2.67 13.83
N GLY A 304 -12.82 2.60 12.96
CA GLY A 304 -14.18 2.24 13.31
C GLY A 304 -14.41 0.74 13.41
N SER A 305 -15.28 0.33 14.32
CA SER A 305 -15.75 -1.05 14.48
C SER A 305 -16.94 -1.35 13.58
N ILE A 306 -17.08 -2.63 13.22
CA ILE A 306 -18.23 -3.14 12.47
C ILE A 306 -19.09 -4.00 13.39
N SER A 307 -20.23 -3.45 13.81
CA SER A 307 -21.14 -4.13 14.75
C SER A 307 -22.08 -5.14 14.09
N ASP A 308 -22.16 -5.15 12.75
CA ASP A 308 -22.91 -6.12 11.98
C ASP A 308 -22.35 -6.15 10.54
N ASN A 309 -21.83 -7.30 10.10
CA ASN A 309 -21.28 -7.49 8.75
C ASN A 309 -22.34 -7.81 7.66
N SER A 310 -23.63 -7.90 8.02
CA SER A 310 -24.74 -8.18 7.10
C SER A 310 -25.24 -6.91 6.38
N LEU A 311 -25.77 -7.09 5.16
CA LEU A 311 -26.40 -6.01 4.39
C LEU A 311 -27.77 -5.60 4.91
N THR A 312 -28.45 -6.48 5.65
CA THR A 312 -29.84 -6.27 6.09
C THR A 312 -29.92 -6.15 7.61
N SER A 313 -29.43 -7.17 8.33
CA SER A 313 -29.23 -7.22 9.79
C SER A 313 -28.87 -8.64 10.19
N GLY A 314 -28.45 -8.86 11.45
CA GLY A 314 -28.29 -10.18 12.04
C GLY A 314 -27.01 -10.90 11.59
N GLY A 315 -26.04 -10.15 11.08
CA GLY A 315 -24.70 -10.65 10.80
C GLY A 315 -23.87 -10.79 12.07
N THR A 316 -22.58 -11.00 11.87
CA THR A 316 -21.59 -11.10 12.94
C THR A 316 -21.10 -9.71 13.34
N ASP A 317 -21.01 -9.46 14.65
CA ASP A 317 -20.25 -8.33 15.20
C ASP A 317 -18.75 -8.64 15.06
N LEU A 318 -18.07 -7.92 14.20
CA LEU A 318 -16.64 -8.08 13.96
C LEU A 318 -15.80 -7.26 14.96
N GLY A 319 -16.42 -6.31 15.67
CA GLY A 319 -15.75 -5.36 16.52
C GLY A 319 -14.76 -4.47 15.77
N SER A 320 -13.73 -4.03 16.48
CA SER A 320 -12.63 -3.22 15.93
C SER A 320 -11.69 -4.08 15.07
N PRO A 321 -11.18 -3.56 13.94
CA PRO A 321 -10.15 -4.26 13.15
C PRO A 321 -8.78 -4.25 13.84
N VAL A 322 -8.58 -3.37 14.82
CA VAL A 322 -7.34 -3.25 15.61
C VAL A 322 -7.60 -3.60 17.08
N SER A 323 -6.59 -4.16 17.75
CA SER A 323 -6.64 -4.45 19.19
C SER A 323 -5.38 -3.95 19.90
N GLY A 324 -5.47 -3.77 21.22
CA GLY A 324 -4.38 -3.22 22.03
C GLY A 324 -4.35 -1.69 22.04
N SER A 325 -3.17 -1.13 22.30
CA SER A 325 -2.93 0.32 22.28
C SER A 325 -1.62 0.62 21.57
N ALA A 326 -1.54 1.78 20.90
CA ALA A 326 -0.30 2.23 20.29
C ALA A 326 0.81 2.38 21.37
N PRO A 327 2.07 2.03 21.08
CA PRO A 327 2.62 1.59 19.79
C PRO A 327 2.64 0.06 19.60
N ASN A 328 1.71 -0.67 20.23
CA ASN A 328 1.61 -2.14 20.19
C ASN A 328 0.24 -2.61 19.70
N LEU A 329 -0.35 -1.91 18.73
CA LEU A 329 -1.58 -2.37 18.09
C LEU A 329 -1.34 -3.66 17.33
N THR A 330 -2.33 -4.54 17.34
CA THR A 330 -2.29 -5.81 16.60
C THR A 330 -3.59 -6.03 15.81
N PRO A 331 -3.55 -6.83 14.72
CA PRO A 331 -4.74 -7.18 13.95
C PRO A 331 -5.76 -7.97 14.76
N SER A 332 -7.05 -7.62 14.64
CA SER A 332 -8.14 -8.46 15.14
C SER A 332 -8.33 -9.69 14.25
N SER A 333 -8.20 -10.89 14.82
CA SER A 333 -8.32 -12.13 14.03
C SER A 333 -9.72 -12.29 13.44
N THR A 334 -10.77 -12.07 14.24
CA THR A 334 -12.17 -12.16 13.81
C THR A 334 -12.46 -11.22 12.65
N PHE A 335 -11.98 -9.98 12.74
CA PHE A 335 -12.20 -8.99 11.70
C PHE A 335 -11.44 -9.35 10.42
N TYR A 336 -10.16 -9.68 10.54
CA TYR A 336 -9.33 -10.01 9.38
C TYR A 336 -9.80 -11.32 8.75
N ASP A 337 -10.40 -12.24 9.51
CA ASP A 337 -10.89 -13.53 8.99
C ASP A 337 -12.20 -13.43 8.22
N ASP A 338 -12.95 -12.35 8.40
CA ASP A 338 -14.20 -12.10 7.71
C ASP A 338 -14.02 -12.04 6.18
N ALA A 339 -14.94 -12.68 5.45
CA ALA A 339 -14.88 -12.76 3.98
C ALA A 339 -15.32 -11.47 3.28
N THR A 340 -15.98 -10.56 3.99
CA THR A 340 -16.42 -9.25 3.47
C THR A 340 -15.38 -8.18 3.73
N PHE A 341 -14.90 -8.07 4.97
CA PHE A 341 -14.01 -6.98 5.41
C PHE A 341 -12.52 -7.37 5.41
N GLY A 342 -12.20 -8.66 5.37
CA GLY A 342 -10.85 -9.17 5.23
C GLY A 342 -10.47 -9.37 3.76
N ARG A 343 -9.23 -9.00 3.39
CA ARG A 343 -8.68 -9.20 2.04
C ARG A 343 -7.25 -9.70 2.07
N ASN A 344 -6.87 -10.49 1.09
CA ASN A 344 -5.45 -10.76 0.86
C ASN A 344 -4.79 -9.54 0.18
N VAL A 345 -3.49 -9.40 0.41
CA VAL A 345 -2.62 -8.44 -0.28
C VAL A 345 -1.54 -9.17 -1.06
N TYR A 346 -1.10 -8.57 -2.16
CA TYR A 346 -0.44 -9.30 -3.24
C TYR A 346 0.84 -8.62 -3.74
N VAL A 347 1.79 -9.47 -4.12
CA VAL A 347 2.77 -9.17 -5.16
C VAL A 347 2.21 -9.69 -6.47
N VAL A 348 2.32 -8.90 -7.55
CA VAL A 348 1.79 -9.25 -8.86
C VAL A 348 2.95 -9.42 -9.83
N LEU A 349 2.94 -10.55 -10.54
CA LEU A 349 3.89 -10.90 -11.59
C LEU A 349 3.15 -11.22 -12.90
N PRO A 350 3.79 -11.06 -14.06
CA PRO A 350 3.32 -11.71 -15.27
C PRO A 350 3.24 -13.23 -15.04
N THR A 351 2.17 -13.89 -15.48
CA THR A 351 1.97 -15.34 -15.28
C THR A 351 3.09 -16.15 -15.93
N THR A 352 3.65 -15.67 -17.04
CA THR A 352 4.83 -16.26 -17.70
C THR A 352 6.07 -16.29 -16.80
N VAL A 353 6.18 -15.34 -15.87
CA VAL A 353 7.25 -15.29 -14.85
C VAL A 353 6.88 -16.17 -13.66
N ALA A 354 5.65 -16.04 -13.14
CA ALA A 354 5.22 -16.73 -11.92
C ALA A 354 5.14 -18.25 -12.07
N THR A 355 4.52 -18.75 -13.15
CA THR A 355 4.28 -20.19 -13.36
C THR A 355 5.03 -20.76 -14.57
N GLY A 356 5.61 -19.92 -15.42
CA GLY A 356 6.35 -20.36 -16.60
C GLY A 356 7.83 -20.66 -16.33
N ALA A 357 8.58 -20.87 -17.42
CA ALA A 357 10.03 -21.05 -17.40
C ALA A 357 10.82 -19.80 -16.95
N GLY A 358 10.12 -18.70 -16.59
CA GLY A 358 10.70 -17.40 -16.21
C GLY A 358 11.70 -17.43 -15.05
N ASN A 359 12.09 -16.24 -14.59
CA ASN A 359 13.22 -16.04 -13.69
C ASN A 359 13.11 -16.85 -12.37
N ALA A 360 14.03 -17.78 -12.13
CA ALA A 360 14.01 -18.65 -10.94
C ALA A 360 14.24 -17.88 -9.63
N GLN A 361 14.99 -16.78 -9.69
CA GLN A 361 15.33 -15.97 -8.52
C GLN A 361 14.11 -15.18 -8.05
N ILE A 362 13.35 -14.55 -8.96
CA ILE A 362 12.10 -13.85 -8.60
C ILE A 362 11.02 -14.83 -8.13
N LYS A 363 10.95 -16.03 -8.73
CA LYS A 363 10.06 -17.10 -8.23
C LYS A 363 10.41 -17.49 -6.80
N SER A 364 11.68 -17.69 -6.48
CA SER A 364 12.08 -18.05 -5.10
C SER A 364 11.71 -16.98 -4.06
N LEU A 365 11.62 -15.72 -4.47
CA LEU A 365 11.23 -14.63 -3.59
C LEU A 365 9.74 -14.69 -3.22
N PHE A 366 8.88 -14.96 -4.19
CA PHE A 366 7.43 -14.75 -4.05
C PHE A 366 6.58 -16.02 -4.19
N VAL A 367 6.99 -17.00 -4.99
CA VAL A 367 6.16 -18.17 -5.34
C VAL A 367 6.47 -19.36 -4.45
N SER A 368 5.42 -19.99 -3.90
CA SER A 368 5.51 -21.23 -3.14
C SER A 368 5.61 -22.45 -4.05
N SER A 369 6.31 -23.50 -3.62
CA SER A 369 6.44 -24.75 -4.39
C SER A 369 5.14 -25.55 -4.55
N THR A 370 4.21 -25.46 -3.59
CA THR A 370 2.96 -26.25 -3.58
C THR A 370 1.69 -25.42 -3.41
N ASN A 371 1.76 -24.09 -3.57
CA ASN A 371 0.71 -23.11 -3.25
C ASN A 371 0.26 -23.06 -1.77
N THR A 372 0.78 -23.95 -0.92
CA THR A 372 0.46 -24.05 0.52
C THR A 372 1.69 -24.24 1.41
N ALA A 373 2.88 -24.44 0.84
CA ALA A 373 4.09 -24.73 1.59
C ALA A 373 4.67 -23.51 2.33
N ASN A 374 4.18 -22.28 2.07
CA ASN A 374 4.69 -21.03 2.65
C ASN A 374 6.22 -20.90 2.57
N ASP A 375 6.83 -21.45 1.53
CA ASP A 375 8.29 -21.59 1.35
C ASP A 375 8.90 -20.50 0.47
N ALA A 376 8.08 -19.62 -0.11
CA ALA A 376 8.55 -18.38 -0.72
C ALA A 376 9.25 -17.51 0.33
N LYS A 377 10.35 -16.85 -0.03
CA LYS A 377 11.16 -16.10 0.94
C LYS A 377 10.38 -15.01 1.67
N ILE A 378 9.46 -14.32 0.98
CA ILE A 378 8.59 -13.32 1.61
C ILE A 378 7.65 -13.93 2.66
N CYS A 379 7.22 -15.18 2.48
CA CYS A 379 6.30 -15.87 3.40
C CYS A 379 6.95 -16.26 4.72
N LEU A 380 8.28 -16.36 4.73
CA LEU A 380 9.05 -16.67 5.93
C LEU A 380 9.20 -15.46 6.86
N GLU A 381 9.00 -14.24 6.33
CA GLU A 381 9.14 -12.97 7.06
C GLU A 381 7.91 -12.63 7.92
N THR A 382 7.41 -13.62 8.65
CA THR A 382 6.18 -13.54 9.45
C THR A 382 6.20 -12.42 10.48
N THR A 383 7.34 -12.18 11.13
CA THR A 383 7.52 -11.10 12.11
C THR A 383 7.38 -9.73 11.45
N THR A 384 7.96 -9.56 10.26
CA THR A 384 7.84 -8.30 9.50
C THR A 384 6.40 -8.10 9.03
N ILE A 385 5.76 -9.13 8.46
CA ILE A 385 4.33 -9.08 8.06
C ILE A 385 3.45 -8.59 9.21
N GLN A 386 3.60 -9.20 10.39
CA GLN A 386 2.80 -8.88 11.58
C GLN A 386 3.12 -7.49 12.15
N LYS A 387 4.39 -7.08 12.15
CA LYS A 387 4.81 -5.75 12.62
C LYS A 387 4.13 -4.63 11.81
N PHE A 388 3.88 -4.86 10.53
CA PHE A 388 3.15 -3.93 9.65
C PHE A 388 1.63 -4.15 9.66
N GLY A 389 1.09 -4.86 10.67
CA GLY A 389 -0.36 -4.99 10.87
C GLY A 389 -1.07 -5.94 9.90
N PHE A 390 -0.32 -6.76 9.14
CA PHE A 390 -0.91 -7.81 8.32
C PHE A 390 -0.94 -9.14 9.08
N ARG A 391 -1.91 -10.00 8.76
CA ARG A 391 -1.89 -11.39 9.22
C ARG A 391 -1.21 -12.30 8.20
N THR A 392 -0.48 -13.29 8.70
CA THR A 392 0.05 -14.38 7.88
C THR A 392 -1.09 -15.26 7.37
N ILE A 393 -0.93 -15.82 6.18
CA ILE A 393 -1.94 -16.65 5.51
C ILE A 393 -1.34 -17.99 5.09
N SER A 394 -2.16 -19.05 5.06
CA SER A 394 -1.75 -20.38 4.61
C SER A 394 -1.54 -20.48 3.10
N SER A 395 -2.11 -19.56 2.34
CA SER A 395 -1.97 -19.47 0.88
C SER A 395 -0.81 -18.60 0.45
N CYS A 396 0.10 -18.22 1.35
CA CYS A 396 1.19 -17.31 1.03
C CYS A 396 2.05 -17.89 -0.10
N GLY A 397 2.30 -17.09 -1.13
CA GLY A 397 3.06 -17.51 -2.30
C GLY A 397 2.27 -18.33 -3.34
N SER A 398 0.96 -18.51 -3.14
CA SER A 398 0.10 -19.23 -4.09
C SER A 398 0.00 -18.51 -5.45
N THR A 399 0.01 -19.29 -6.53
CA THR A 399 -0.21 -18.81 -7.91
C THR A 399 -1.63 -19.07 -8.42
N ALA A 400 -2.57 -19.40 -7.52
CA ALA A 400 -3.93 -19.77 -7.89
C ALA A 400 -4.75 -18.59 -8.42
N THR A 401 -4.51 -17.37 -7.90
CA THR A 401 -5.24 -16.17 -8.30
C THR A 401 -4.62 -15.55 -9.55
N LYS A 402 -5.39 -15.44 -10.62
CA LYS A 402 -4.97 -14.88 -11.90
C LYS A 402 -5.90 -13.75 -12.36
N GLY A 403 -5.39 -12.87 -13.21
CA GLY A 403 -6.19 -11.80 -13.80
C GLY A 403 -5.67 -11.32 -15.16
N SER A 404 -6.43 -10.42 -15.78
CA SER A 404 -6.11 -9.82 -17.07
C SER A 404 -5.18 -8.61 -16.91
N TRP A 405 -4.51 -8.22 -18.00
CA TRP A 405 -3.95 -6.87 -18.10
C TRP A 405 -5.05 -5.80 -18.13
N SER A 406 -6.20 -6.10 -18.75
CA SER A 406 -7.27 -5.18 -19.11
C SER A 406 -8.13 -4.63 -17.96
N THR A 407 -8.16 -5.29 -16.80
CA THR A 407 -8.92 -4.82 -15.60
C THR A 407 -8.18 -3.74 -14.81
N GLY A 408 -6.97 -3.38 -15.26
CA GLY A 408 -6.14 -2.34 -14.68
C GLY A 408 -5.86 -1.15 -15.60
N VAL A 409 -6.29 -1.13 -16.88
CA VAL A 409 -5.86 -0.14 -17.90
C VAL A 409 -6.87 0.95 -18.27
N SER A 410 -8.16 0.83 -17.96
CA SER A 410 -9.12 1.92 -18.20
C SER A 410 -8.78 3.15 -17.34
#